data_AF-A0A9W4R7B2-F1
#
_entry.id   AF-A0A9W4R7B2-F1
#
_cell.length_a   1.000
_cell.length_b   1.000
_cell.length_c   1.000
_cell.angle_alpha   90.00
_cell.angle_beta   90.00
_cell.angle_gamma   90.00
#
_symmetry.space_group_name_H-M   'P 1'
#
loop_
_entity.id
_entity.type
_entity.pdbx_description
1 polymer ?
#
loop_
_entity_poly.entity_id
_entity_poly.type
_entity_poly.pdbx_seq_one_letter_code
_entity_poly.pdbx_strand_id
1 'polypeptide(L)'
;MPKDSLKDRLNAEIRFVKRLSAGEFSMLGELGLSTEERKSRRAAEALERKKALSTPLGRSTIAAVETTFSAHTDYDGSLSAAFKEFGLDPHDPRSWAMMLRCFARAHFGPRKAGGRPREWNGARYWQLIRDVAEKQRGNANLSKEDAYRALSKDKRYQGISAVGIKRAYLKATDPRANDDLKSVMDMLLAEFGEEAAKEAVEELGYSEELAAAYAQNEMLESAIRYYQENDVQR
;
A
#
# COMPACT_ATOMS: atom_id res chain seq x y z
N MET A 1 -3.75 8.80 16.69
CA MET A 1 -3.90 8.61 15.23
C MET A 1 -2.94 7.51 14.79
N PRO A 2 -3.37 6.47 14.04
CA PRO A 2 -2.44 5.49 13.52
C PRO A 2 -1.56 6.20 12.50
N LYS A 3 -0.26 6.15 12.71
CA LYS A 3 0.71 6.46 11.66
C LYS A 3 0.74 5.24 10.73
N ASP A 4 -0.34 4.99 9.99
CA ASP A 4 -0.09 4.41 8.66
C ASP A 4 0.82 5.45 8.04
N SER A 5 2.08 5.11 7.79
CA SER A 5 2.95 6.10 7.18
C SER A 5 2.25 6.51 5.89
N LEU A 6 2.20 7.81 5.65
CA LEU A 6 1.49 8.35 4.50
C LEU A 6 1.98 7.65 3.21
N LYS A 7 3.24 7.23 3.23
CA LYS A 7 3.96 6.36 2.30
C LYS A 7 3.34 4.97 2.11
N ASP A 8 2.88 4.26 3.14
CA ASP A 8 2.30 2.91 3.00
C ASP A 8 0.93 2.94 2.31
N ARG A 9 0.10 3.91 2.70
CA ARG A 9 -1.19 4.17 2.04
C ARG A 9 -1.00 4.60 0.59
N LEU A 10 0.01 5.43 0.35
CA LEU A 10 0.37 5.88 -0.99
C LEU A 10 0.86 4.71 -1.86
N ASN A 11 1.72 3.83 -1.34
CA ASN A 11 2.23 2.67 -2.07
C ASN A 11 1.14 1.64 -2.40
N ALA A 12 0.11 1.52 -1.57
CA ALA A 12 -1.07 0.71 -1.88
C ALA A 12 -1.88 1.33 -3.02
N GLU A 13 -2.10 2.65 -3.00
CA GLU A 13 -2.86 3.36 -4.03
C GLU A 13 -2.10 3.42 -5.37
N ILE A 14 -0.78 3.62 -5.37
CA ILE A 14 0.07 3.55 -6.57
C ILE A 14 -0.01 2.16 -7.21
N ARG A 15 0.04 1.09 -6.41
CA ARG A 15 -0.15 -0.28 -6.92
C ARG A 15 -1.53 -0.46 -7.53
N PHE A 16 -2.57 0.04 -6.89
CA PHE A 16 -3.93 -0.04 -7.43
C PHE A 16 -4.08 0.72 -8.76
N VAL A 17 -3.53 1.93 -8.87
CA VAL A 17 -3.55 2.71 -10.12
C VAL A 17 -2.74 2.04 -11.22
N LYS A 18 -1.58 1.45 -10.89
CA LYS A 18 -0.78 0.66 -11.84
C LYS A 18 -1.57 -0.54 -12.40
N ARG A 19 -2.28 -1.29 -11.54
CA ARG A 19 -3.17 -2.39 -11.99
C ARG A 19 -4.33 -1.91 -12.85
N LEU A 20 -4.90 -0.74 -12.55
CA LEU A 20 -5.93 -0.13 -13.39
C LEU A 20 -5.38 0.28 -14.76
N SER A 21 -4.16 0.85 -14.82
CA SER A 21 -3.52 1.21 -16.09
C SER A 21 -3.05 0.02 -16.91
N ALA A 22 -2.66 -1.08 -16.25
CA ALA A 22 -2.31 -2.36 -16.87
C ALA A 22 -3.56 -3.13 -17.35
N GLY A 23 -4.77 -2.68 -16.99
CA GLY A 23 -6.03 -3.32 -17.39
C GLY A 23 -6.38 -4.58 -16.60
N GLU A 24 -5.62 -4.90 -15.55
CA GLU A 24 -5.75 -6.10 -14.71
C GLU A 24 -6.99 -6.05 -13.80
N PHE A 25 -7.47 -4.85 -13.48
CA PHE A 25 -8.69 -4.68 -12.70
C PHE A 25 -9.74 -3.98 -13.57
N SER A 26 -10.68 -4.76 -14.11
CA SER A 26 -11.86 -4.20 -14.76
C SER A 26 -13.06 -4.36 -13.85
N MET A 27 -13.57 -3.25 -13.29
CA MET A 27 -14.92 -3.21 -12.68
C MET A 27 -16.04 -3.63 -13.65
N LEU A 28 -15.75 -3.87 -14.93
CA LEU A 28 -16.68 -4.42 -15.91
C LEU A 28 -16.77 -5.96 -15.88
N GLY A 29 -15.98 -6.62 -15.02
CA GLY A 29 -16.16 -8.05 -14.71
C GLY A 29 -17.56 -8.37 -14.18
N GLU A 30 -18.24 -7.40 -13.56
CA GLU A 30 -19.52 -7.59 -12.88
C GLU A 30 -20.76 -7.41 -13.79
N LEU A 31 -20.60 -6.96 -15.04
CA LEU A 31 -21.74 -6.70 -15.95
C LEU A 31 -22.02 -7.84 -16.94
N GLY A 32 -21.38 -9.01 -16.79
CA GLY A 32 -21.61 -10.16 -17.69
C GLY A 32 -21.18 -9.93 -19.14
N LEU A 33 -20.56 -8.79 -19.46
CA LEU A 33 -20.11 -8.48 -20.82
C LEU A 33 -18.99 -9.42 -21.23
N SER A 34 -19.13 -9.98 -22.43
CA SER A 34 -18.11 -10.81 -23.06
C SER A 34 -16.81 -10.02 -23.28
N THR A 35 -15.71 -10.75 -23.43
CA THR A 35 -14.38 -10.17 -23.74
C THR A 35 -14.41 -9.30 -24.99
N GLU A 36 -15.18 -9.68 -26.00
CA GLU A 36 -15.31 -8.93 -27.26
C GLU A 36 -16.14 -7.64 -27.12
N GLU A 37 -17.19 -7.64 -26.30
CA GLU A 37 -17.94 -6.42 -25.99
C GLU A 37 -17.10 -5.42 -25.20
N ARG A 38 -16.24 -5.90 -24.28
CA ARG A 38 -15.30 -5.04 -23.54
C ARG A 38 -14.26 -4.42 -24.46
N LYS A 39 -13.70 -5.19 -25.41
CA LYS A 39 -12.76 -4.67 -26.42
C LYS A 39 -13.45 -3.64 -27.32
N SER A 40 -14.65 -3.94 -27.81
CA SER A 40 -15.42 -3.07 -28.69
C SER A 40 -15.78 -1.74 -28.02
N ARG A 41 -16.21 -1.77 -26.76
CA ARG A 41 -16.52 -0.56 -25.99
C ARG A 41 -15.28 0.27 -25.69
N ARG A 42 -14.15 -0.35 -25.32
CA ARG A 42 -12.87 0.35 -25.14
C ARG A 42 -12.39 1.00 -26.44
N ALA A 43 -12.55 0.32 -27.58
CA ALA A 43 -12.20 0.87 -28.88
C ALA A 43 -13.09 2.08 -29.25
N ALA A 44 -14.39 2.00 -28.98
CA ALA A 44 -15.34 3.10 -29.20
C ALA A 44 -15.03 4.31 -28.29
N GLU A 45 -14.80 4.10 -26.99
CA GLU A 45 -14.41 5.15 -26.06
C GLU A 45 -13.07 5.79 -26.43
N ALA A 46 -12.08 4.99 -26.88
CA ALA A 46 -10.81 5.51 -27.36
C ALA A 46 -10.96 6.36 -28.63
N LEU A 47 -11.86 5.97 -29.55
CA LEU A 47 -12.15 6.73 -30.76
C LEU A 47 -12.86 8.05 -30.43
N GLU A 48 -13.86 8.04 -29.56
CA GLU A 48 -14.55 9.26 -29.12
C GLU A 48 -13.61 10.21 -28.38
N ARG A 49 -12.71 9.68 -27.54
CA ARG A 49 -11.67 10.49 -26.89
C ARG A 49 -10.72 11.12 -27.89
N LYS A 50 -10.29 10.38 -28.92
CA LYS A 50 -9.47 10.92 -30.02
C LYS A 50 -10.22 12.01 -30.80
N LYS A 51 -11.52 11.83 -31.08
CA LYS A 51 -12.35 12.85 -31.73
C LYS A 51 -12.48 14.11 -30.85
N ALA A 52 -12.75 13.96 -29.56
CA ALA A 52 -12.83 15.08 -28.61
C ALA A 52 -11.50 15.86 -28.54
N LEU A 53 -10.36 15.16 -28.50
CA LEU A 53 -9.02 15.76 -28.53
C LEU A 53 -8.69 16.43 -29.87
N SER A 54 -9.36 16.05 -30.96
CA SER A 54 -9.17 16.65 -32.28
C SER A 54 -9.98 17.93 -32.49
N THR A 55 -10.99 18.19 -31.65
CA THR A 55 -11.79 19.42 -31.75
C THR A 55 -10.94 20.65 -31.40
N PRO A 56 -11.17 21.81 -32.06
CA PRO A 56 -10.44 23.05 -31.79
C PRO A 56 -10.50 23.48 -30.32
N LEU A 57 -11.61 23.19 -29.65
CA LEU A 57 -11.84 23.47 -28.23
C LEU A 57 -11.03 22.52 -27.31
N GLY A 58 -10.88 21.26 -27.69
CA GLY A 58 -10.03 20.29 -26.97
C GLY A 58 -8.53 20.58 -27.12
N ARG A 59 -8.11 21.07 -28.30
CA ARG A 59 -6.72 21.52 -28.53
C ARG A 59 -6.41 22.83 -27.80
N SER A 60 -7.34 23.79 -27.77
CA SER A 60 -7.11 25.08 -27.10
C SER A 60 -7.13 24.96 -25.58
N THR A 61 -7.93 24.05 -25.00
CA THR A 61 -7.96 23.83 -23.54
C THR A 61 -6.70 23.14 -23.03
N ILE A 62 -6.17 22.14 -23.74
CA ILE A 62 -4.90 21.49 -23.36
C ILE A 62 -3.73 22.45 -23.55
N ALA A 63 -3.65 23.14 -24.70
CA ALA A 63 -2.58 24.12 -24.94
C ALA A 63 -2.66 25.31 -23.96
N ALA A 64 -3.85 25.79 -23.60
CA ALA A 64 -4.00 26.84 -22.60
C ALA A 64 -3.56 26.36 -21.22
N VAL A 65 -3.94 25.15 -20.79
CA VAL A 65 -3.49 24.58 -19.51
C VAL A 65 -1.97 24.39 -19.51
N GLU A 66 -1.39 23.85 -20.57
CA GLU A 66 0.05 23.62 -20.70
C GLU A 66 0.84 24.93 -20.70
N THR A 67 0.36 25.95 -21.42
CA THR A 67 0.99 27.30 -21.40
C THR A 67 0.83 28.00 -20.05
N THR A 68 -0.30 27.82 -19.36
CA THR A 68 -0.53 28.46 -18.05
C THR A 68 0.27 27.79 -16.94
N PHE A 69 0.50 26.48 -17.02
CA PHE A 69 1.36 25.76 -16.07
C PHE A 69 2.85 25.99 -16.34
N SER A 70 3.26 26.20 -17.58
CA SER A 70 4.67 26.45 -17.94
C SER A 70 5.13 27.90 -17.70
N ALA A 71 4.21 28.87 -17.56
CA ALA A 71 4.55 30.29 -17.41
C ALA A 71 4.66 30.79 -15.96
N HIS A 72 4.33 29.95 -14.97
CA HIS A 72 4.39 30.27 -13.54
C HIS A 72 5.25 29.25 -12.78
N THR A 73 6.52 29.16 -13.13
CA THR A 73 7.49 28.23 -12.53
C THR A 73 8.09 28.72 -11.21
N ASP A 74 7.29 29.40 -10.39
CA ASP A 74 7.56 29.57 -8.96
C ASP A 74 6.45 28.85 -8.19
N TYR A 75 6.45 27.51 -8.26
CA TYR A 75 5.63 26.73 -7.34
C TYR A 75 6.09 27.06 -5.92
N ASP A 76 5.15 27.37 -5.02
CA ASP A 76 5.44 27.52 -3.60
C ASP A 76 6.26 26.31 -3.12
N GLY A 77 7.27 26.54 -2.29
CA GLY A 77 8.21 25.51 -1.82
C GLY A 77 7.48 24.35 -1.14
N SER A 78 6.29 24.60 -0.58
CA SER A 78 5.40 23.59 -0.03
C SER A 78 4.94 22.54 -1.05
N LEU A 79 4.64 22.97 -2.28
CA LEU A 79 4.16 22.10 -3.35
C LEU A 79 5.30 21.28 -3.94
N SER A 80 6.46 21.90 -4.16
CA SER A 80 7.67 21.19 -4.59
C SER A 80 8.09 20.11 -3.58
N ALA A 81 8.04 20.42 -2.28
CA ALA A 81 8.29 19.45 -1.21
C ALA A 81 7.30 18.28 -1.24
N ALA A 82 6.01 18.54 -1.49
CA ALA A 82 5.01 17.49 -1.64
C ALA A 82 5.27 16.60 -2.86
N PHE A 83 5.57 17.16 -4.04
CA PHE A 83 5.93 16.34 -5.20
C PHE A 83 7.15 15.46 -4.92
N LYS A 84 8.19 16.02 -4.30
CA LYS A 84 9.40 15.28 -3.92
C LYS A 84 9.11 14.15 -2.93
N GLU A 85 8.37 14.43 -1.86
CA GLU A 85 8.03 13.45 -0.82
C GLU A 85 7.23 12.26 -1.39
N PHE A 86 6.38 12.51 -2.38
CA PHE A 86 5.55 11.49 -3.01
C PHE A 86 6.23 10.83 -4.23
N GLY A 87 7.46 11.24 -4.58
CA GLY A 87 8.18 10.74 -5.76
C GLY A 87 7.48 11.05 -7.08
N LEU A 88 6.81 12.21 -7.16
CA LEU A 88 6.00 12.63 -8.30
C LEU A 88 6.70 13.72 -9.09
N ASP A 89 6.46 13.71 -10.41
CA ASP A 89 7.04 14.70 -11.32
C ASP A 89 6.07 15.89 -11.48
N PRO A 90 6.44 17.11 -11.07
CA PRO A 90 5.60 18.28 -11.24
C PRO A 90 5.40 18.67 -12.72
N HIS A 91 6.18 18.14 -13.66
CA HIS A 91 5.99 18.38 -15.10
C HIS A 91 5.07 17.33 -15.76
N ASP A 92 4.72 16.25 -15.07
CA ASP A 92 3.81 15.22 -15.57
C ASP A 92 2.35 15.51 -15.16
N PRO A 93 1.42 15.73 -16.10
CA PRO A 93 0.01 15.95 -15.79
C PRO A 93 -0.65 14.81 -14.98
N ARG A 94 -0.14 13.57 -15.08
CA ARG A 94 -0.70 12.44 -14.30
C ARG A 94 -0.32 12.54 -12.84
N SER A 95 0.90 13.00 -12.56
CA SER A 95 1.40 13.26 -11.20
C SER A 95 0.54 14.31 -10.49
N TRP A 96 0.11 15.36 -11.17
CA TRP A 96 -0.88 16.33 -10.65
C TRP A 96 -2.22 15.71 -10.32
N ALA A 97 -2.78 14.91 -11.24
CA ALA A 97 -4.05 14.23 -11.00
C ALA A 97 -3.97 13.30 -9.79
N MET A 98 -2.84 12.64 -9.57
CA MET A 98 -2.62 11.81 -8.40
C MET A 98 -2.49 12.62 -7.11
N MET A 99 -1.74 13.73 -7.14
CA MET A 99 -1.62 14.65 -6.00
C MET A 99 -2.99 15.17 -5.55
N LEU A 100 -3.82 15.62 -6.49
CA LEU A 100 -5.18 16.10 -6.22
C LEU A 100 -6.10 15.01 -5.65
N ARG A 101 -5.98 13.77 -6.12
CA ARG A 101 -6.74 12.64 -5.56
C ARG A 101 -6.32 12.34 -4.13
N CYS A 102 -5.03 12.34 -3.84
CA CYS A 102 -4.50 12.16 -2.48
C CYS A 102 -5.00 13.28 -1.55
N PHE A 103 -4.92 14.53 -1.99
CA PHE A 103 -5.45 15.69 -1.26
C PHE A 103 -6.95 15.54 -0.98
N ALA A 104 -7.75 15.27 -2.01
CA ALA A 104 -9.19 15.13 -1.89
C ALA A 104 -9.58 14.01 -0.91
N ARG A 105 -8.88 12.87 -0.97
CA ARG A 105 -9.10 11.76 -0.05
C ARG A 105 -8.71 12.08 1.39
N ALA A 106 -7.62 12.82 1.60
CA ALA A 106 -7.18 13.19 2.94
C ALA A 106 -8.16 14.17 3.63
N HIS A 107 -8.71 15.12 2.88
CA HIS A 107 -9.56 16.17 3.41
C HIS A 107 -11.06 15.82 3.41
N PHE A 108 -11.53 15.17 2.35
CA PHE A 108 -12.95 14.90 2.10
C PHE A 108 -13.30 13.41 2.06
N GLY A 109 -12.31 12.52 2.17
CA GLY A 109 -12.57 11.09 2.29
C GLY A 109 -13.43 10.79 3.53
N PRO A 110 -14.24 9.70 3.51
CA PRO A 110 -15.12 9.36 4.61
C PRO A 110 -14.34 9.28 5.92
N ARG A 111 -14.57 10.26 6.80
CA ARG A 111 -14.01 10.25 8.15
C ARG A 111 -14.74 9.15 8.91
N LYS A 112 -14.02 8.09 9.29
CA LYS A 112 -14.62 7.01 10.11
C LYS A 112 -15.21 7.65 11.37
N ALA A 113 -16.54 7.62 11.48
CA ALA A 113 -17.25 8.11 12.65
C ALA A 113 -16.70 7.41 13.91
N GLY A 114 -16.30 8.20 14.91
CA GLY A 114 -15.82 7.67 16.19
C GLY A 114 -16.98 6.99 16.91
N GLY A 115 -16.98 5.66 16.99
CA GLY A 115 -18.09 4.95 17.63
C GLY A 115 -18.11 3.43 17.47
N ARG A 116 -16.97 2.74 17.59
CA ARG A 116 -16.85 1.31 17.95
C ARG A 116 -15.38 1.06 18.28
N PRO A 117 -15.03 0.22 19.28
CA PRO A 117 -13.64 -0.24 19.43
C PRO A 117 -13.16 -0.74 18.08
N ARG A 118 -12.06 -0.15 17.58
CA ARG A 118 -11.50 -0.47 16.27
C ARG A 118 -11.37 -1.98 16.15
N GLU A 119 -12.14 -2.57 15.25
CA GLU A 119 -12.02 -3.98 14.91
C GLU A 119 -10.55 -4.28 14.56
N TRP A 120 -10.08 -5.44 15.00
CA TRP A 120 -8.77 -5.91 14.60
C TRP A 120 -8.83 -6.27 13.12
N ASN A 121 -8.02 -5.59 12.32
CA ASN A 121 -7.82 -5.88 10.90
C ASN A 121 -6.36 -6.26 10.67
N GLY A 122 -6.04 -6.81 9.50
CA GLY A 122 -4.69 -7.30 9.19
C GLY A 122 -3.59 -6.25 9.43
N ALA A 123 -3.81 -4.99 9.02
CA ALA A 123 -2.90 -3.88 9.32
C ALA A 123 -2.66 -3.68 10.84
N ARG A 124 -3.70 -3.76 11.67
CA ARG A 124 -3.56 -3.69 13.14
C ARG A 124 -2.87 -4.91 13.73
N TYR A 125 -3.07 -6.08 13.15
CA TYR A 125 -2.37 -7.30 13.56
C TYR A 125 -0.87 -7.19 13.28
N TRP A 126 -0.49 -6.76 12.09
CA TRP A 126 0.91 -6.45 11.76
C TRP A 126 1.51 -5.38 12.66
N GLN A 127 0.77 -4.31 12.93
CA GLN A 127 1.21 -3.28 13.86
C GLN A 127 1.43 -3.85 15.27
N LEU A 128 0.55 -4.72 15.75
CA LEU A 128 0.69 -5.35 17.05
C LEU A 128 1.91 -6.28 17.12
N ILE A 129 2.15 -7.08 16.08
CA ILE A 129 3.35 -7.94 16.01
C ILE A 129 4.61 -7.08 16.09
N ARG A 130 4.67 -6.00 15.31
CA ARG A 130 5.80 -5.06 15.30
C ARG A 130 6.00 -4.41 16.67
N ASP A 131 4.93 -3.91 17.28
CA ASP A 131 4.99 -3.22 18.57
C ASP A 131 5.45 -4.18 19.69
N VAL A 132 5.06 -5.45 19.66
CA VAL A 132 5.56 -6.47 20.61
C VAL A 132 7.05 -6.71 20.39
N ALA A 133 7.49 -6.92 19.15
CA ALA A 133 8.89 -7.12 18.82
C ALA A 133 9.77 -5.91 19.22
N GLU A 134 9.29 -4.69 19.00
CA GLU A 134 9.99 -3.46 19.39
C GLU A 134 10.16 -3.35 20.90
N LYS A 135 9.12 -3.69 21.70
CA LYS A 135 9.24 -3.70 23.17
C LYS A 135 10.24 -4.74 23.67
N GLN A 136 10.31 -5.91 23.02
CA GLN A 136 11.28 -6.94 23.36
C GLN A 136 12.70 -6.55 22.94
N ARG A 137 12.88 -5.90 21.78
CA ARG A 137 14.20 -5.41 21.34
C ARG A 137 14.73 -4.31 22.26
N GLY A 138 13.87 -3.40 22.69
CA GLY A 138 14.25 -2.34 23.64
C GLY A 138 14.59 -2.84 25.04
N ASN A 139 14.22 -4.08 25.39
CA ASN A 139 14.58 -4.75 26.64
C ASN A 139 14.69 -6.25 26.40
N ALA A 140 15.89 -6.74 26.05
CA ALA A 140 16.11 -8.15 25.69
C ALA A 140 15.63 -9.16 26.77
N ASN A 141 15.59 -8.76 28.04
CA ASN A 141 15.12 -9.59 29.15
C ASN A 141 13.60 -9.45 29.43
N LEU A 142 12.86 -8.67 28.64
CA LEU A 142 11.44 -8.46 28.83
C LEU A 142 10.65 -9.68 28.33
N SER A 143 9.91 -10.32 29.23
CA SER A 143 8.99 -11.39 28.87
C SER A 143 7.91 -10.88 27.89
N LYS A 144 7.36 -11.77 27.05
CA LYS A 144 6.24 -11.41 26.16
C LYS A 144 5.03 -10.92 26.97
N GLU A 145 4.77 -11.53 28.11
CA GLU A 145 3.73 -11.12 29.06
C GLU A 145 3.91 -9.67 29.53
N ASP A 146 5.13 -9.26 29.85
CA ASP A 146 5.43 -7.89 30.26
C ASP A 146 5.40 -6.92 29.08
N ALA A 147 5.77 -7.37 27.87
CA ALA A 147 5.53 -6.60 26.64
C ALA A 147 4.04 -6.32 26.43
N TYR A 148 3.15 -7.31 26.62
CA TYR A 148 1.70 -7.09 26.52
C TYR A 148 1.18 -6.13 27.59
N ARG A 149 1.71 -6.21 28.82
CA ARG A 149 1.37 -5.26 29.90
C ARG A 149 1.84 -3.85 29.55
N ALA A 150 3.06 -3.70 29.03
CA ALA A 150 3.58 -2.41 28.61
C ALA A 150 2.72 -1.80 27.49
N LEU A 151 2.38 -2.58 26.46
CA LEU A 151 1.53 -2.13 25.35
C LEU A 151 0.12 -1.75 25.80
N SER A 152 -0.45 -2.40 26.81
CA SER A 152 -1.79 -2.05 27.32
C SER A 152 -1.88 -0.64 27.91
N LYS A 153 -0.73 -0.06 28.28
CA LYS A 153 -0.62 1.32 28.78
C LYS A 153 -0.37 2.33 27.65
N ASP A 154 -0.01 1.88 26.45
CA ASP A 154 0.25 2.76 25.32
C ASP A 154 -1.07 3.36 24.77
N LYS A 155 -1.06 4.66 24.47
CA LYS A 155 -2.24 5.40 23.94
C LYS A 155 -2.89 4.73 22.72
N ARG A 156 -2.12 3.95 21.95
CA ARG A 156 -2.57 3.23 20.75
C ARG A 156 -3.51 2.06 21.07
N TYR A 157 -3.33 1.45 22.24
CA TYR A 157 -4.09 0.29 22.72
C TYR A 157 -4.99 0.64 23.91
N GLN A 158 -5.25 1.93 24.13
CA GLN A 158 -6.12 2.40 25.20
C GLN A 158 -7.48 1.67 25.16
N GLY A 159 -7.90 1.15 26.31
CA GLY A 159 -9.12 0.35 26.45
C GLY A 159 -8.96 -1.14 26.15
N ILE A 160 -7.77 -1.60 25.76
CA ILE A 160 -7.48 -3.03 25.55
C ILE A 160 -6.60 -3.51 26.71
N SER A 161 -7.10 -4.49 27.48
CA SER A 161 -6.32 -5.10 28.56
C SER A 161 -5.13 -5.90 28.03
N ALA A 162 -4.12 -6.16 28.87
CA ALA A 162 -2.98 -7.01 28.50
C ALA A 162 -3.43 -8.41 28.01
N VAL A 163 -4.48 -8.98 28.61
CA VAL A 163 -5.09 -10.24 28.15
C VAL A 163 -5.71 -10.08 26.76
N GLY A 164 -6.38 -8.94 26.50
CA GLY A 164 -6.90 -8.60 25.18
C GLY A 164 -5.81 -8.48 24.12
N ILE A 165 -4.68 -7.87 24.48
CA ILE A 165 -3.49 -7.76 23.62
C ILE A 165 -2.91 -9.14 23.34
N LYS A 166 -2.73 -10.00 24.36
CA LYS A 166 -2.26 -11.38 24.18
C LYS A 166 -3.16 -12.17 23.23
N ARG A 167 -4.49 -12.09 23.40
CA ARG A 167 -5.45 -12.75 22.49
C ARG A 167 -5.37 -12.20 21.06
N ALA A 168 -5.24 -10.88 20.91
CA ALA A 168 -5.10 -10.26 19.59
C ALA A 168 -3.78 -10.65 18.91
N TYR A 169 -2.70 -10.76 19.68
CA TYR A 169 -1.40 -11.21 19.19
C TYR A 169 -1.47 -12.66 18.70
N LEU A 170 -2.06 -13.57 19.49
CA LEU A 170 -2.23 -14.97 19.07
C LEU A 170 -3.03 -15.10 17.76
N LYS A 171 -4.06 -14.26 17.59
CA LYS A 171 -4.81 -14.18 16.32
C LYS A 171 -3.97 -13.59 15.19
N ALA A 172 -3.14 -12.58 15.49
CA ALA A 172 -2.27 -11.94 14.51
C ALA A 172 -1.25 -12.93 13.92
N THR A 173 -0.76 -13.86 14.75
CA THR A 173 0.23 -14.88 14.38
C THR A 173 -0.38 -16.16 13.81
N ASP A 174 -1.71 -16.29 13.81
CA ASP A 174 -2.41 -17.44 13.23
C ASP A 174 -2.82 -17.10 11.79
N PRO A 175 -2.25 -17.76 10.76
CA PRO A 175 -2.63 -17.56 9.36
C PRO A 175 -4.11 -17.82 9.10
N ARG A 176 -4.78 -18.64 9.92
CA ARG A 176 -6.22 -18.90 9.79
C ARG A 176 -7.09 -17.75 10.27
N ALA A 177 -6.54 -16.86 11.11
CA ALA A 177 -7.23 -15.72 11.70
C ALA A 177 -6.75 -14.37 11.16
N ASN A 178 -5.67 -14.35 10.36
CA ASN A 178 -5.09 -13.16 9.76
C ASN A 178 -4.89 -13.38 8.25
N ASP A 179 -5.87 -12.96 7.43
CA ASP A 179 -5.86 -13.12 5.97
C ASP A 179 -4.61 -12.52 5.31
N ASP A 180 -4.06 -11.43 5.86
CA ASP A 180 -2.83 -10.82 5.34
C ASP A 180 -1.63 -11.74 5.57
N LEU A 181 -1.52 -12.35 6.76
CA LEU A 181 -0.46 -13.32 7.05
C LEU A 181 -0.63 -14.57 6.20
N LYS A 182 -1.86 -15.05 6.03
CA LYS A 182 -2.16 -16.16 5.12
C LYS A 182 -1.68 -15.88 3.71
N SER A 183 -1.99 -14.70 3.18
CA SER A 183 -1.60 -14.31 1.83
C SER A 183 -0.09 -14.28 1.65
N VAL A 184 0.66 -13.83 2.68
CA VAL A 184 2.12 -13.88 2.70
C VAL A 184 2.63 -15.32 2.75
N MET A 185 2.04 -16.17 3.59
CA MET A 185 2.41 -17.59 3.65
C MET A 185 2.11 -18.33 2.35
N ASP A 186 0.96 -18.09 1.74
CA ASP A 186 0.57 -18.69 0.45
C ASP A 186 1.54 -18.26 -0.66
N MET A 187 1.99 -16.99 -0.63
CA MET A 187 3.03 -16.49 -1.55
C MET A 187 4.38 -17.18 -1.32
N LEU A 188 4.83 -17.29 -0.07
CA LEU A 188 6.08 -17.96 0.28
C LEU A 188 6.04 -19.46 -0.07
N LEU A 189 4.91 -20.12 0.18
CA LEU A 189 4.69 -21.51 -0.19
C LEU A 189 4.76 -21.72 -1.70
N ALA A 190 4.20 -20.79 -2.47
CA ALA A 190 4.22 -20.85 -3.93
C ALA A 190 5.62 -20.63 -4.51
N GLU A 191 6.43 -19.76 -3.89
CA GLU A 191 7.74 -19.37 -4.43
C GLU A 191 8.90 -20.26 -3.93
N PHE A 192 8.85 -20.70 -2.68
CA PHE A 192 9.97 -21.41 -2.04
C PHE A 192 9.64 -22.86 -1.63
N GLY A 193 8.38 -23.28 -1.75
CA GLY A 193 7.94 -24.62 -1.35
C GLY A 193 7.62 -24.75 0.15
N GLU A 194 7.10 -25.91 0.55
CA GLU A 194 6.52 -26.11 1.88
C GLU A 194 7.56 -26.09 3.02
N GLU A 195 8.75 -26.62 2.79
CA GLU A 195 9.83 -26.62 3.80
C GLU A 195 10.39 -25.21 4.03
N ALA A 196 10.72 -24.48 2.95
CA ALA A 196 11.25 -23.12 3.07
C ALA A 196 10.22 -22.14 3.64
N ALA A 197 8.92 -22.31 3.35
CA ALA A 197 7.88 -21.47 3.96
C ALA A 197 7.69 -21.79 5.46
N LYS A 198 7.78 -23.07 5.86
CA LYS A 198 7.75 -23.45 7.29
C LYS A 198 8.98 -22.94 8.02
N GLU A 199 10.16 -23.10 7.44
CA GLU A 199 11.42 -22.58 7.96
C GLU A 199 11.38 -21.05 8.05
N ALA A 200 10.90 -20.35 7.02
CA ALA A 200 10.71 -18.90 7.07
C ALA A 200 9.71 -18.49 8.15
N VAL A 201 8.61 -19.22 8.37
CA VAL A 201 7.63 -18.90 9.44
C VAL A 201 8.15 -19.23 10.84
N GLU A 202 8.97 -20.26 10.97
CA GLU A 202 9.66 -20.63 12.19
C GLU A 202 10.79 -19.63 12.52
N GLU A 203 11.53 -19.15 11.50
CA GLU A 203 12.51 -18.06 11.59
C GLU A 203 11.87 -16.69 11.84
N LEU A 204 10.74 -16.38 11.18
CA LEU A 204 9.86 -15.23 11.47
C LEU A 204 9.26 -15.31 12.88
N GLY A 205 9.39 -16.48 13.50
CA GLY A 205 9.14 -16.73 14.91
C GLY A 205 10.24 -16.25 15.86
N TYR A 206 11.52 -16.03 15.47
CA TYR A 206 12.55 -15.59 16.43
C TYR A 206 13.95 -15.11 15.94
N SER A 207 14.21 -14.77 14.67
CA SER A 207 15.54 -14.21 14.31
C SER A 207 15.59 -12.66 14.30
N GLU A 208 16.40 -12.09 15.18
CA GLU A 208 16.75 -10.66 15.23
C GLU A 208 17.38 -10.18 13.90
N GLU A 209 17.99 -11.11 13.16
CA GLU A 209 18.66 -10.89 11.88
C GLU A 209 17.69 -10.87 10.70
N LEU A 210 16.54 -11.55 10.72
CA LEU A 210 15.59 -11.51 9.60
C LEU A 210 14.72 -10.24 9.62
N ALA A 211 14.39 -9.73 10.82
CA ALA A 211 13.73 -8.43 10.96
C ALA A 211 14.69 -7.26 10.69
N ALA A 212 16.00 -7.45 10.93
CA ALA A 212 17.06 -6.56 10.46
C ALA A 212 17.30 -6.71 8.94
N ALA A 213 17.23 -7.93 8.39
CA ALA A 213 17.31 -8.22 6.96
C ALA A 213 16.10 -7.67 6.19
N TYR A 214 14.88 -7.72 6.72
CA TYR A 214 13.74 -7.03 6.08
C TYR A 214 13.80 -5.51 6.27
N ALA A 215 14.57 -5.01 7.25
CA ALA A 215 14.82 -3.58 7.45
C ALA A 215 16.06 -3.06 6.70
N GLN A 216 16.99 -3.93 6.27
CA GLN A 216 18.25 -3.60 5.60
C GLN A 216 18.44 -4.22 4.19
N ASN A 217 17.88 -5.38 3.85
CA ASN A 217 18.31 -6.16 2.68
C ASN A 217 17.53 -5.88 1.40
N GLU A 218 18.25 -5.30 0.44
CA GLU A 218 18.85 -5.96 -0.73
C GLU A 218 18.27 -7.29 -1.26
N MET A 219 17.61 -8.16 -0.50
CA MET A 219 16.98 -9.39 -1.03
C MET A 219 15.67 -9.09 -1.75
N LEU A 220 14.86 -8.16 -1.22
CA LEU A 220 13.67 -7.70 -1.94
C LEU A 220 14.07 -6.94 -3.20
N GLU A 221 15.14 -6.13 -3.12
CA GLU A 221 15.68 -5.41 -4.28
C GLU A 221 16.40 -6.33 -5.28
N SER A 222 17.08 -7.39 -4.83
CA SER A 222 17.72 -8.39 -5.70
C SER A 222 16.69 -9.30 -6.36
N ALA A 223 15.60 -9.65 -5.66
CA ALA A 223 14.46 -10.32 -6.27
C ALA A 223 13.81 -9.42 -7.33
N ILE A 224 13.56 -8.14 -7.01
CA ILE A 224 13.05 -7.16 -7.98
C ILE A 224 14.00 -6.99 -9.18
N ARG A 225 15.33 -6.93 -8.95
CA ARG A 225 16.35 -6.78 -10.00
C ARG A 225 16.47 -8.04 -10.87
N TYR A 226 16.44 -9.23 -10.26
CA TYR A 226 16.42 -10.51 -10.96
C TYR A 226 15.19 -10.62 -11.87
N TYR A 227 14.01 -10.23 -11.40
CA TYR A 227 12.81 -10.21 -12.24
C TYR A 227 12.89 -9.12 -13.33
N GLN A 228 13.46 -7.94 -13.07
CA GLN A 228 13.64 -6.90 -14.08
C GLN A 228 14.65 -7.27 -15.19
N GLU A 229 15.68 -8.04 -14.88
CA GLU A 229 16.71 -8.48 -15.83
C GLU A 229 16.26 -9.68 -16.68
N ASN A 230 15.37 -10.53 -16.14
CA ASN A 230 14.89 -11.75 -16.82
C ASN A 230 13.54 -11.56 -17.56
N ASP A 231 12.83 -10.45 -17.34
CA ASP A 231 11.56 -10.13 -18.03
C ASP A 231 11.78 -9.34 -19.35
N VAL A 232 13.03 -9.22 -19.82
CA VAL A 232 13.39 -8.61 -21.13
C VAL A 232 13.45 -9.64 -22.27
N GLN A 233 13.17 -10.93 -22.00
CA GLN A 233 13.19 -11.98 -23.02
C GLN A 233 11.84 -12.66 -23.30
N ARG A 234 10.71 -11.99 -23.04
CA ARG A 234 9.39 -12.39 -23.54
C ARG A 234 8.70 -11.23 -24.24
#